data_AF-A0A8J6U3A4-F1
#
_entry.id   AF-A0A8J6U3A4-F1
#
_cell.length_a   1.000
_cell.length_b   1.000
_cell.length_c   1.000
_cell.angle_alpha   90.00
_cell.angle_beta   90.00
_cell.angle_gamma   90.00
#
_symmetry.space_group_name_H-M   'P 1'
#
loop_
_entity.id
_entity.type
_entity.pdbx_description
1 polymer ?
#
loop_
_entity_poly.entity_id
_entity_poly.type
_entity_poly.pdbx_seq_one_letter_code
_entity_poly.pdbx_strand_id
1 'polypeptide(L)'
;ANIGDRSAVRELDAGLVKEALERIANDVADTIERMRTSPEPLPVVAVGGGSVLLPDELPGAGDLHRPEHFAVANAIGAAIAQVGGEVDRVYAIEPGRRDAVVDEARQEAVDRAVAAGADPSAVRVVDFDEVPLPYLPGNATRIRCKAVGDLRLEARP
;
A
#
# COMPACT_ATOMS: atom_id res chain seq x y z
N ALA A 1 19.71 17.61 5.10
CA ALA A 1 18.80 18.75 5.30
C ALA A 1 19.16 19.50 6.59
N ASN A 2 18.94 20.81 6.67
CA ASN A 2 18.99 21.57 7.93
C ASN A 2 17.57 21.63 8.50
N ILE A 3 17.28 20.86 9.54
CA ILE A 3 15.94 20.72 10.14
C ILE A 3 16.00 21.17 11.60
N GLY A 4 15.03 22.00 12.00
CA GLY A 4 14.87 22.45 13.38
C GLY A 4 15.97 23.40 13.87
N ASP A 5 15.89 23.74 15.15
CA ASP A 5 16.92 24.52 15.84
C ASP A 5 17.94 23.57 16.49
N ARG A 6 19.17 23.56 15.97
CA ARG A 6 20.27 22.75 16.50
C ARG A 6 20.60 23.12 17.96
N SER A 7 20.30 24.34 18.39
CA SER A 7 20.57 24.81 19.75
C SER A 7 19.78 24.01 20.80
N ALA A 8 18.56 23.60 20.45
CA ALA A 8 17.64 22.87 21.34
C ALA A 8 18.07 21.42 21.63
N VAL A 9 19.08 20.90 20.91
CA VAL A 9 19.55 19.51 21.04
C VAL A 9 21.05 19.41 21.35
N ARG A 10 21.71 20.53 21.69
CA ARG A 10 23.17 20.56 21.93
C ARG A 10 23.62 19.73 23.13
N GLU A 11 22.73 19.56 24.11
CA GLU A 11 23.04 18.86 25.35
C GLU A 11 22.82 17.34 25.25
N LEU A 12 22.29 16.85 24.12
CA LEU A 12 22.13 15.42 23.92
C LEU A 12 23.50 14.74 23.80
N ASP A 13 23.64 13.65 24.54
CA ASP A 13 24.81 12.79 24.43
C ASP A 13 24.91 12.18 23.02
N ALA A 14 26.10 12.26 22.43
CA ALA A 14 26.32 11.77 21.06
C ALA A 14 26.22 10.23 20.97
N GLY A 15 26.55 9.51 22.04
CA GLY A 15 26.39 8.06 22.14
C GLY A 15 24.91 7.68 22.13
N LEU A 16 24.10 8.35 22.95
CA LEU A 16 22.64 8.16 22.98
C LEU A 16 22.00 8.40 21.60
N VAL A 17 22.37 9.49 20.92
CA VAL A 17 21.84 9.80 19.59
C VAL A 17 22.23 8.71 18.58
N LYS A 18 23.48 8.24 18.62
CA LYS A 18 23.95 7.16 17.76
C LYS A 18 23.19 5.86 18.01
N GLU A 19 23.07 5.44 19.27
CA GLU A 19 22.34 4.23 19.66
C GLU A 19 20.87 4.29 19.25
N ALA A 20 20.23 5.46 19.39
CA ALA A 20 18.86 5.66 18.96
C ALA A 20 18.69 5.51 17.43
N LEU A 21 19.60 6.10 16.64
CA LEU A 21 19.56 5.98 15.17
C LEU A 21 19.86 4.55 14.70
N GLU A 22 20.82 3.87 15.33
CA GLU A 22 21.12 2.45 15.07
C GLU A 22 19.91 1.58 15.40
N ARG A 23 19.23 1.86 16.51
CA ARG A 23 18.01 1.15 16.89
C ARG A 23 16.91 1.32 15.85
N ILE A 24 16.67 2.56 15.39
CA ILE A 24 15.69 2.86 14.34
C ILE A 24 16.02 2.08 13.05
N ALA A 25 17.28 2.09 12.62
CA ALA A 25 17.71 1.36 11.43
C ALA A 25 17.50 -0.15 11.55
N ASN A 26 17.84 -0.73 12.70
CA ASN A 26 17.66 -2.16 12.97
C ASN A 26 16.19 -2.56 13.04
N ASP A 27 15.32 -1.79 13.71
CA ASP A 27 13.88 -2.10 13.78
C ASP A 27 13.24 -2.08 12.37
N VAL A 28 13.70 -1.16 11.49
CA VAL A 28 13.26 -1.09 10.09
C VAL A 28 13.78 -2.28 9.28
N ALA A 29 15.07 -2.62 9.42
CA ALA A 29 15.68 -3.77 8.76
C ALA A 29 14.99 -5.09 9.16
N ASP A 30 14.72 -5.30 10.45
CA ASP A 30 13.99 -6.46 10.97
C ASP A 30 12.57 -6.55 10.40
N THR A 31 11.91 -5.41 10.19
CA THR A 31 10.58 -5.37 9.59
C THR A 31 10.63 -5.77 8.12
N ILE A 32 11.62 -5.29 7.36
CA ILE A 32 11.84 -5.67 5.96
C ILE A 32 12.13 -7.17 5.86
N GLU A 33 12.96 -7.69 6.76
CA GLU A 33 13.31 -9.11 6.78
C GLU A 33 12.08 -10.01 6.94
N ARG A 34 11.14 -9.64 7.82
CA ARG A 34 9.88 -10.39 8.01
C ARG A 34 8.96 -10.38 6.79
N MET A 35 9.11 -9.41 5.89
CA MET A 35 8.32 -9.31 4.66
C MET A 35 8.97 -10.04 3.48
N ARG A 36 10.22 -10.49 3.63
CA ARG A 36 11.00 -11.09 2.55
C ARG A 36 10.44 -12.46 2.16
N THR A 37 10.17 -12.67 0.87
CA THR A 37 9.67 -13.95 0.34
C THR A 37 10.76 -14.78 -0.33
N SER A 38 11.95 -14.22 -0.54
CA SER A 38 13.14 -14.88 -1.10
C SER A 38 14.41 -14.28 -0.48
N PRO A 39 15.59 -14.89 -0.61
CA PRO A 39 16.84 -14.31 -0.07
C PRO A 39 17.34 -13.06 -0.79
N GLU A 40 16.75 -12.71 -1.93
CA GLU A 40 17.19 -11.58 -2.76
C GLU A 40 16.98 -10.24 -2.04
N PRO A 41 17.87 -9.25 -2.22
CA PRO A 41 17.66 -7.91 -1.68
C PRO A 41 16.37 -7.30 -2.21
N LEU A 42 15.53 -6.76 -1.33
CA LEU A 42 14.32 -6.05 -1.72
C LEU A 42 14.65 -4.58 -2.01
N PRO A 43 14.19 -4.01 -3.13
CA PRO A 43 14.35 -2.58 -3.36
C PRO A 43 13.52 -1.79 -2.34
N VAL A 44 14.18 -0.97 -1.51
CA VAL A 44 13.53 -0.19 -0.47
C VAL A 44 13.46 1.28 -0.87
N VAL A 45 12.27 1.86 -0.82
CA VAL A 45 12.06 3.30 -1.06
C VAL A 45 11.63 3.96 0.26
N ALA A 46 12.43 4.91 0.75
CA ALA A 46 12.11 5.65 1.98
C ALA A 46 11.53 7.03 1.67
N VAL A 47 10.31 7.27 2.19
CA VAL A 47 9.57 8.52 2.03
C VAL A 47 9.10 9.08 3.38
N GLY A 48 8.58 10.30 3.35
CA GLY A 48 8.14 11.02 4.54
C GLY A 48 9.28 11.73 5.27
N GLY A 49 8.92 12.61 6.22
CA GLY A 49 9.90 13.43 6.93
C GLY A 49 10.87 12.64 7.82
N GLY A 50 10.48 11.44 8.27
CA GLY A 50 11.31 10.57 9.10
C GLY A 50 12.40 9.80 8.34
N SER A 51 12.33 9.74 7.00
CA SER A 51 13.32 8.98 6.19
C SER A 51 14.74 9.51 6.30
N VAL A 52 14.90 10.75 6.78
CA VAL A 52 16.19 11.40 7.05
C VAL A 52 16.92 10.80 8.25
N LEU A 53 16.21 10.05 9.11
CA LEU A 53 16.80 9.38 10.27
C LEU A 53 17.42 8.02 9.90
N LEU A 54 17.10 7.50 8.71
CA LEU A 54 17.64 6.23 8.23
C LEU A 54 19.01 6.46 7.58
N PRO A 55 19.92 5.47 7.62
CA PRO A 55 21.14 5.46 6.82
C PRO A 55 20.85 5.30 5.32
N ASP A 56 21.85 5.46 4.45
CA ASP A 56 21.71 5.21 3.00
C ASP A 56 21.69 3.72 2.65
N GLU A 57 22.21 2.87 3.54
CA GLU A 57 22.18 1.41 3.44
C GLU A 57 21.64 0.83 4.74
N LEU A 58 20.68 -0.08 4.64
CA LEU A 58 20.09 -0.76 5.80
C LEU A 58 20.81 -2.09 6.07
N PRO A 59 21.11 -2.41 7.34
CA PRO A 59 21.73 -3.68 7.71
C PRO A 59 20.95 -4.88 7.16
N GLY A 60 21.58 -5.67 6.29
CA GLY A 60 20.98 -6.89 5.73
C GLY A 60 19.86 -6.67 4.69
N ALA A 61 19.39 -5.44 4.48
CA ALA A 61 18.32 -5.10 3.53
C ALA A 61 18.82 -4.35 2.29
N GLY A 62 20.05 -3.84 2.30
CA GLY A 62 20.69 -3.19 1.15
C GLY A 62 20.38 -1.71 1.02
N ASP A 63 20.52 -1.19 -0.20
CA ASP A 63 20.44 0.24 -0.50
C ASP A 63 19.03 0.82 -0.31
N LEU A 64 18.98 2.02 0.29
CA LEU A 64 17.75 2.77 0.50
C LEU A 64 17.61 3.89 -0.54
N HIS A 65 16.57 3.83 -1.35
CA HIS A 65 16.29 4.87 -2.34
C HIS A 65 15.41 5.98 -1.75
N ARG A 66 15.89 7.23 -1.80
CA ARG A 66 15.11 8.43 -1.47
C ARG A 66 14.85 9.25 -2.73
N PRO A 67 13.63 9.24 -3.28
CA PRO A 67 13.31 10.01 -4.49
C PRO A 67 13.33 11.52 -4.22
N GLU A 68 13.48 12.36 -5.24
CA GLU A 68 13.60 13.82 -5.12
C GLU A 68 12.52 14.46 -4.22
N HIS A 69 11.27 13.99 -4.33
CA HIS A 69 10.12 14.50 -3.57
C HIS A 69 9.71 13.60 -2.39
N PHE A 70 10.65 12.86 -1.80
CA PHE A 70 10.38 11.92 -0.71
C PHE A 70 9.60 12.55 0.46
N ALA A 71 9.85 13.83 0.76
CA ALA A 71 9.22 14.54 1.88
C ALA A 71 7.70 14.74 1.71
N VAL A 72 7.20 14.71 0.47
CA VAL A 72 5.79 14.97 0.12
C VAL A 72 5.12 13.80 -0.60
N ALA A 73 5.73 12.61 -0.55
CA ALA A 73 5.23 11.43 -1.28
C ALA A 73 3.77 11.09 -0.96
N ASN A 74 3.32 11.24 0.28
CA ASN A 74 1.91 10.99 0.65
C ASN A 74 0.94 11.96 -0.05
N ALA A 75 1.33 13.23 -0.22
CA ALA A 75 0.51 14.22 -0.92
C ALA A 75 0.46 13.93 -2.43
N ILE A 76 1.60 13.52 -3.01
CA ILE A 76 1.65 13.06 -4.40
C ILE A 76 0.75 11.83 -4.58
N GLY A 77 0.84 10.84 -3.69
CA GLY A 77 0.01 9.65 -3.70
C GLY A 77 -1.49 9.97 -3.64
N ALA A 78 -1.89 10.93 -2.81
CA ALA A 78 -3.27 11.41 -2.76
C ALA A 78 -3.70 12.13 -4.04
N ALA A 79 -2.81 12.91 -4.66
CA ALA A 79 -3.12 13.67 -5.88
C ALA A 79 -3.24 12.80 -7.14
N ILE A 80 -2.54 11.67 -7.19
CA ILE A 80 -2.60 10.71 -8.31
C ILE A 80 -3.55 9.53 -8.03
N ALA A 81 -4.22 9.52 -6.88
CA ALA A 81 -5.09 8.41 -6.49
C ALA A 81 -6.28 8.30 -7.45
N GLN A 82 -6.52 7.08 -7.93
CA GLN A 82 -7.68 6.75 -8.74
C GLN A 82 -8.89 6.50 -7.84
N VAL A 83 -10.10 6.74 -8.37
CA VAL A 83 -11.35 6.43 -7.69
C VAL A 83 -11.53 4.92 -7.67
N GLY A 84 -11.73 4.35 -6.48
CA GLY A 84 -11.81 2.91 -6.27
C GLY A 84 -13.18 2.43 -5.80
N GLY A 85 -13.51 1.18 -6.16
CA GLY A 85 -14.64 0.41 -5.64
C GLY A 85 -14.15 -0.96 -5.20
N GLU A 86 -14.58 -1.40 -4.01
CA GLU A 86 -14.18 -2.69 -3.44
C GLU A 86 -15.40 -3.51 -3.03
N VAL A 87 -15.33 -4.81 -3.31
CA VAL A 87 -16.22 -5.84 -2.80
C VAL A 87 -15.37 -6.81 -1.99
N ASP A 88 -15.80 -7.12 -0.76
CA ASP A 88 -15.20 -8.15 0.09
C ASP A 88 -16.32 -8.82 0.88
N ARG A 89 -16.72 -10.03 0.46
CA ARG A 89 -17.77 -10.81 1.13
C ARG A 89 -17.62 -12.30 0.89
N VAL A 90 -18.33 -13.08 1.71
CA VAL A 90 -18.39 -14.54 1.60
C VAL A 90 -19.61 -14.92 0.75
N TYR A 91 -19.39 -15.80 -0.22
CA TYR A 91 -20.39 -16.34 -1.12
C TYR A 91 -20.54 -17.84 -0.89
N ALA A 92 -21.76 -18.34 -0.85
CA ALA A 92 -22.02 -19.78 -0.99
C ALA A 92 -22.12 -20.09 -2.49
N ILE A 93 -21.14 -20.80 -3.04
CA ILE A 93 -21.06 -21.04 -4.49
C ILE A 93 -21.63 -22.42 -4.82
N GLU A 94 -22.78 -22.42 -5.49
CA GLU A 94 -23.38 -23.64 -6.03
C GLU A 94 -22.51 -24.26 -7.14
N PRO A 95 -22.54 -25.60 -7.32
CA PRO A 95 -21.79 -26.26 -8.38
C PRO A 95 -22.11 -25.66 -9.77
N GLY A 96 -21.08 -25.29 -10.52
CA GLY A 96 -21.22 -24.69 -11.86
C GLY A 96 -21.56 -23.20 -11.88
N ARG A 97 -21.71 -22.53 -10.73
CA ARG A 97 -22.00 -21.09 -10.64
C ARG A 97 -20.77 -20.22 -10.33
N ARG A 98 -19.59 -20.82 -10.15
CA ARG A 98 -18.36 -20.10 -9.78
C ARG A 98 -18.07 -18.91 -10.67
N ASP A 99 -18.01 -19.11 -11.99
CA ASP A 99 -17.66 -18.05 -12.93
C ASP A 99 -18.68 -16.91 -12.89
N ALA A 100 -19.97 -17.22 -12.80
CA ALA A 100 -21.03 -16.22 -12.65
C ALA A 100 -20.89 -15.39 -11.37
N VAL A 101 -20.59 -16.04 -10.23
CA VAL A 101 -20.39 -15.34 -8.95
C VAL A 101 -19.14 -14.45 -8.99
N VAL A 102 -18.08 -14.92 -9.64
CA VAL A 102 -16.85 -14.13 -9.84
C VAL A 102 -17.11 -12.91 -10.72
N ASP A 103 -17.84 -13.08 -11.82
CA ASP A 103 -18.19 -12.00 -12.73
C ASP A 103 -19.13 -10.99 -12.06
N GLU A 104 -20.10 -11.45 -11.28
CA GLU A 104 -20.97 -10.58 -10.46
C GLU A 104 -20.15 -9.75 -9.45
N ALA A 105 -19.20 -10.38 -8.74
CA ALA A 105 -18.33 -9.68 -7.78
C ALA A 105 -17.43 -8.62 -8.45
N ARG A 106 -16.92 -8.93 -9.64
CA ARG A 106 -16.12 -7.99 -10.45
C ARG A 106 -16.96 -6.82 -10.93
N GLN A 107 -18.14 -7.10 -11.48
CA GLN A 107 -19.05 -6.06 -11.96
C GLN A 107 -19.48 -5.15 -10.80
N GLU A 108 -19.78 -5.71 -9.63
CA GLU A 108 -20.13 -4.89 -8.46
C GLU A 108 -18.98 -4.00 -7.99
N ALA A 109 -17.72 -4.46 -8.04
CA ALA A 109 -16.57 -3.60 -7.75
C ALA A 109 -16.44 -2.45 -8.75
N VAL A 110 -16.67 -2.73 -10.05
CA VAL A 110 -16.70 -1.72 -11.13
C VAL A 110 -17.83 -0.71 -10.89
N ASP A 111 -19.05 -1.18 -10.63
CA ASP A 111 -20.22 -0.35 -10.39
C ASP A 111 -20.02 0.56 -9.18
N ARG A 112 -19.39 0.05 -8.11
CA ARG A 112 -19.01 0.85 -6.92
C ARG A 112 -18.00 1.94 -7.27
N ALA A 113 -16.99 1.64 -8.09
CA ALA A 113 -16.01 2.64 -8.53
C ALA A 113 -16.68 3.74 -9.36
N VAL A 114 -17.56 3.36 -10.31
CA VAL A 114 -18.34 4.31 -11.11
C VAL A 114 -19.27 5.16 -10.25
N ALA A 115 -19.98 4.55 -9.30
CA ALA A 115 -20.85 5.26 -8.37
C ALA A 115 -20.07 6.26 -7.49
N ALA A 116 -18.79 5.98 -7.20
CA ALA A 116 -17.89 6.88 -6.50
C ALA A 116 -17.30 8.00 -7.39
N GLY A 117 -17.60 8.01 -8.70
CA GLY A 117 -17.19 9.04 -9.64
C GLY A 117 -16.07 8.64 -10.61
N ALA A 118 -15.68 7.37 -10.65
CA ALA A 118 -14.74 6.88 -11.65
C ALA A 118 -15.36 6.95 -13.06
N ASP A 119 -14.53 7.16 -14.08
CA ASP A 119 -14.98 7.09 -15.48
C ASP A 119 -15.21 5.63 -15.92
N PRO A 120 -16.47 5.19 -16.18
CA PRO A 120 -16.83 3.88 -16.70
C PRO A 120 -16.00 3.40 -17.88
N SER A 121 -15.55 4.27 -18.79
CA SER A 121 -14.70 3.87 -19.92
C SER A 121 -13.27 3.50 -19.53
N ALA A 122 -12.82 3.91 -18.34
CA ALA A 122 -11.46 3.73 -17.84
C ALA A 122 -11.39 2.83 -16.59
N VAL A 123 -12.53 2.38 -16.04
CA VAL A 123 -12.53 1.49 -14.87
C VAL A 123 -11.96 0.12 -15.24
N ARG A 124 -11.05 -0.38 -14.41
CA ARG A 124 -10.47 -1.72 -14.53
C ARG A 124 -10.33 -2.38 -13.16
N VAL A 125 -10.44 -3.71 -13.13
CA VAL A 125 -10.10 -4.52 -11.95
C VAL A 125 -8.58 -4.53 -11.78
N VAL A 126 -8.09 -4.21 -10.58
CA VAL A 126 -6.66 -4.17 -10.24
C VAL A 126 -6.27 -5.19 -9.18
N ASP A 127 -7.24 -5.72 -8.45
CA ASP A 127 -7.03 -6.69 -7.38
C ASP A 127 -8.19 -7.68 -7.37
N PHE A 128 -7.88 -8.97 -7.31
CA PHE A 128 -8.88 -10.03 -7.26
C PHE A 128 -8.32 -11.23 -6.49
N ASP A 129 -8.95 -11.55 -5.37
CA ASP A 129 -8.63 -12.71 -4.55
C ASP A 129 -9.88 -13.57 -4.36
N GLU A 130 -9.73 -14.87 -4.57
CA GLU A 130 -10.75 -15.88 -4.32
C GLU A 130 -10.18 -16.91 -3.35
N VAL A 131 -10.71 -16.93 -2.12
CA VAL A 131 -10.21 -17.77 -1.03
C VAL A 131 -11.32 -18.71 -0.55
N PRO A 132 -11.23 -20.02 -0.85
CA PRO A 132 -12.15 -21.01 -0.31
C PRO A 132 -12.10 -21.07 1.22
N LEU A 133 -13.26 -21.21 1.86
CA LEU A 133 -13.41 -21.32 3.32
C LEU A 133 -13.86 -22.75 3.69
N PRO A 134 -12.92 -23.70 3.86
CA PRO A 134 -13.21 -25.14 3.90
C PRO A 134 -14.03 -25.61 5.12
N TYR A 135 -14.20 -24.76 6.14
CA TYR A 135 -14.93 -25.10 7.36
C TYR A 135 -16.33 -24.49 7.43
N LEU A 136 -16.75 -23.77 6.39
CA LEU A 136 -18.09 -23.22 6.30
C LEU A 136 -18.96 -24.10 5.38
N PRO A 137 -20.22 -24.36 5.76
CA PRO A 137 -21.14 -25.12 4.92
C PRO A 137 -21.44 -24.38 3.61
N GLY A 138 -21.76 -25.13 2.55
CA GLY A 138 -22.25 -24.55 1.29
C GLY A 138 -21.16 -24.05 0.33
N ASN A 139 -19.96 -24.66 0.35
CA ASN A 139 -18.84 -24.28 -0.54
C ASN A 139 -18.57 -22.77 -0.47
N ALA A 140 -18.40 -22.28 0.76
CA ALA A 140 -18.25 -20.87 1.01
C ALA A 140 -16.88 -20.38 0.52
N THR A 141 -16.89 -19.26 -0.19
CA THR A 141 -15.68 -18.65 -0.75
C THR A 141 -15.71 -17.16 -0.45
N ARG A 142 -14.65 -16.64 0.15
CA ARG A 142 -14.45 -15.20 0.27
C ARG A 142 -13.93 -14.69 -1.06
N ILE A 143 -14.66 -13.77 -1.69
CA ILE A 143 -14.19 -13.07 -2.88
C ILE A 143 -13.95 -11.62 -2.51
N ARG A 144 -12.73 -11.17 -2.79
CA ARG A 144 -12.32 -9.77 -2.71
C ARG A 144 -12.00 -9.28 -4.11
N CYS A 145 -12.57 -8.16 -4.51
CA CYS A 145 -12.31 -7.54 -5.80
C CYS A 145 -12.21 -6.02 -5.64
N LYS A 146 -11.17 -5.41 -6.24
CA LYS A 146 -11.04 -3.96 -6.33
C LYS A 146 -10.98 -3.52 -7.79
N ALA A 147 -11.79 -2.53 -8.12
CA ALA A 147 -11.72 -1.82 -9.37
C ALA A 147 -11.31 -0.38 -9.13
N VAL A 148 -10.58 0.21 -10.07
CA VAL A 148 -10.18 1.63 -10.04
C VAL A 148 -10.36 2.27 -11.41
N GLY A 149 -10.60 3.57 -11.43
CA GLY A 149 -10.62 4.39 -12.64
C GLY A 149 -10.36 5.86 -12.34
N ASP A 150 -10.09 6.64 -13.38
CA ASP A 150 -9.83 8.07 -13.23
C ASP A 150 -11.10 8.82 -12.82
N LEU A 151 -10.96 9.86 -12.01
CA LEU A 151 -12.08 10.70 -11.61
C LEU A 151 -12.67 11.41 -12.82
N ARG A 152 -13.99 11.32 -13.01
CA ARG A 152 -14.71 12.15 -13.98
C ARG A 152 -14.68 13.60 -13.52
N LEU A 153 -13.72 14.36 -14.05
CA LEU A 153 -13.71 15.81 -13.92
C LEU A 153 -14.72 16.36 -14.92
N GLU A 154 -15.94 16.65 -14.47
CA GLU A 154 -16.82 17.55 -15.24
C GLU A 154 -16.07 18.87 -15.39
N ALA A 155 -15.80 19.28 -16.63
CA ALA A 155 -15.20 20.57 -16.89
C ALA A 155 -16.08 21.65 -16.23
N ARG A 156 -15.53 22.36 -15.23
CA ARG A 156 -16.21 23.53 -14.68
C ARG A 156 -16.49 24.50 -15.84
N PRO A 157 -17.71 25.08 -15.91
CA PRO A 157 -18.06 26.06 -16.94
C PRO A 157 -17.14 27.27 -16.94
#